data_AF-A0A1S4CWW5-F1
#
_entry.id   AF-A0A1S4CWW5-F1
#
_cell.length_a   1.000
_cell.length_b   1.000
_cell.length_c   1.000
_cell.angle_alpha   90.00
_cell.angle_beta   90.00
_cell.angle_gamma   90.00
#
_symmetry.space_group_name_H-M   'P 1'
#
loop_
_entity.id
_entity.type
_entity.pdbx_description
1 polymer ?
#
loop_
_entity_poly.entity_id
_entity_poly.type
_entity_poly.pdbx_seq_one_letter_code
_entity_poly.pdbx_strand_id
1 'polypeptide(L)'
;MDSFSAPSIGSSSNSDLMDQLKTQLAQAYAEQFLETVREKCFDKCITKPGSSMSGSEGSCISRCVDRYIEATGIISKALFSQR
;
A
#
# COMPACT_ATOMS: atom_id res chain seq x y z
N MET A 1 -20.97 -3.11 -40.65
CA MET A 1 -20.92 -4.57 -40.38
C MET A 1 -19.47 -4.84 -40.07
N ASP A 2 -19.10 -4.58 -38.83
CA ASP A 2 -17.70 -4.56 -38.39
C ASP A 2 -17.49 -5.76 -37.48
N SER A 3 -16.64 -6.65 -37.97
CA SER A 3 -16.33 -7.95 -37.40
C SER A 3 -15.89 -7.84 -35.95
N PHE A 4 -16.66 -8.46 -35.06
CA PHE A 4 -16.22 -8.80 -33.70
C PHE A 4 -15.15 -9.90 -33.80
N SER A 5 -13.89 -9.49 -33.94
CA SER A 5 -12.77 -10.41 -33.76
C SER A 5 -12.68 -10.76 -32.27
N ALA A 6 -13.18 -11.94 -31.91
CA ALA A 6 -12.98 -12.53 -30.61
C ALA A 6 -11.47 -12.62 -30.31
N PRO A 7 -11.00 -12.29 -29.09
CA PRO A 7 -9.60 -12.53 -28.75
C PRO A 7 -9.41 -14.04 -28.65
N SER A 8 -8.58 -14.58 -29.55
CA SER A 8 -8.08 -15.95 -29.45
C SER A 8 -7.22 -16.05 -28.20
N ILE A 9 -7.73 -16.75 -27.18
CA ILE A 9 -6.99 -17.03 -25.95
C ILE A 9 -5.96 -18.11 -26.27
N GLY A 10 -4.84 -17.65 -26.83
CA GLY A 10 -3.63 -18.45 -27.01
C GLY A 10 -3.02 -18.74 -25.63
N SER A 11 -2.52 -19.95 -25.45
CA SER A 11 -2.02 -20.54 -24.21
C SER A 11 -0.79 -19.86 -23.57
N SER A 12 -0.40 -18.68 -24.06
CA SER A 12 0.65 -17.82 -23.49
C SER A 12 0.11 -16.77 -22.50
N SER A 13 -1.20 -16.74 -22.28
CA SER A 13 -1.91 -15.67 -21.56
C SER A 13 -2.02 -15.87 -20.04
N ASN A 14 -1.70 -17.04 -19.50
CA ASN A 14 -1.86 -17.32 -18.07
C ASN A 14 -0.76 -16.68 -17.20
N SER A 15 0.50 -16.68 -17.65
CA SER A 15 1.60 -16.05 -16.90
C SER A 15 1.41 -14.54 -16.82
N ASP A 16 1.11 -13.91 -17.96
CA ASP A 16 0.96 -12.47 -18.07
C ASP A 16 -0.26 -11.97 -17.27
N LEU A 17 -1.36 -12.74 -17.30
CA LEU A 17 -2.53 -12.47 -16.47
C LEU A 17 -2.21 -12.59 -14.97
N MET A 18 -1.47 -13.62 -14.56
CA MET A 18 -1.07 -13.79 -13.16
C MET A 18 -0.16 -12.66 -12.67
N ASP A 19 0.74 -12.16 -13.52
CA ASP A 19 1.62 -11.05 -13.18
C ASP A 19 0.87 -9.72 -13.10
N GLN A 20 -0.13 -9.50 -13.97
CA GLN A 20 -1.05 -8.38 -13.85
C GLN A 20 -1.87 -8.45 -12.54
N LEU A 21 -2.37 -9.63 -12.18
CA LEU A 21 -3.10 -9.83 -10.93
C LEU A 21 -2.23 -9.55 -9.69
N LYS A 22 -0.99 -10.03 -9.67
CA LYS A 22 -0.03 -9.73 -8.58
C LYS A 22 0.21 -8.22 -8.46
N THR A 23 0.37 -7.53 -9.59
CA THR A 23 0.60 -6.08 -9.61
C THR A 23 -0.60 -5.32 -9.03
N GLN A 24 -1.82 -5.69 -9.42
CA GLN A 24 -3.03 -5.10 -8.87
C GLN A 24 -3.19 -5.35 -7.37
N LEU A 25 -2.88 -6.56 -6.91
CA LEU A 25 -2.91 -6.88 -5.48
C LEU A 25 -1.89 -6.06 -4.69
N ALA A 26 -0.66 -5.93 -5.20
CA ALA A 26 0.38 -5.13 -4.58
C ALA A 26 -0.02 -3.65 -4.50
N GLN A 27 -0.66 -3.12 -5.56
CA GLN A 27 -1.17 -1.75 -5.57
C GLN A 27 -2.28 -1.56 -4.53
N ALA A 28 -3.28 -2.44 -4.49
CA ALA A 28 -4.38 -2.35 -3.53
C ALA A 28 -3.87 -2.43 -2.08
N TYR A 29 -2.87 -3.30 -1.82
CA TYR A 29 -2.20 -3.35 -0.53
C TYR A 29 -1.47 -2.05 -0.19
N ALA A 30 -0.75 -1.46 -1.14
CA ALA A 30 -0.05 -0.20 -0.93
C ALA A 30 -1.02 0.96 -0.63
N GLU A 31 -2.15 1.03 -1.34
CA GLU A 31 -3.19 2.03 -1.09
C GLU A 31 -3.77 1.92 0.32
N GLN A 32 -4.15 0.70 0.73
CA GLN A 32 -4.66 0.42 2.08
C GLN A 32 -3.62 0.70 3.17
N PHE A 33 -2.36 0.36 2.92
CA PHE A 33 -1.27 0.66 3.84
C PHE A 33 -1.08 2.17 4.00
N LEU A 34 -1.07 2.93 2.91
CA LEU A 34 -0.94 4.38 2.93
C LEU A 34 -2.11 5.06 3.65
N GLU A 35 -3.34 4.59 3.44
CA GLU A 35 -4.52 5.08 4.15
C GLU A 35 -4.40 4.82 5.65
N THR A 36 -4.02 3.59 6.04
CA THR A 36 -3.84 3.23 7.45
C THR A 36 -2.74 4.07 8.13
N VAL A 37 -1.58 4.20 7.47
CA VAL A 37 -0.45 5.00 8.00
C VAL A 37 -0.84 6.47 8.13
N ARG A 38 -1.56 7.01 7.13
CA ARG A 38 -2.07 8.37 7.16
C ARG A 38 -2.92 8.60 8.39
N GLU A 39 -3.94 7.76 8.61
CA GLU A 39 -4.83 7.89 9.76
C GLU A 39 -4.07 7.79 11.09
N LYS A 40 -3.26 6.74 11.27
CA LYS A 40 -2.54 6.52 12.53
C LYS A 40 -1.56 7.64 12.83
N CYS A 41 -0.80 8.11 11.84
CA CYS A 41 0.17 9.18 12.07
C CYS A 41 -0.49 10.55 12.22
N PHE A 42 -1.62 10.80 11.54
CA PHE A 42 -2.40 12.01 11.76
C PHE A 42 -2.93 12.07 13.21
N ASP A 43 -3.62 11.02 13.66
CA ASP A 43 -4.19 10.95 15.01
C ASP A 43 -3.14 11.08 16.11
N LYS A 44 -1.92 10.58 15.87
CA LYS A 44 -0.82 10.63 16.84
C LYS A 44 -0.06 11.95 16.84
N CYS A 45 0.13 12.56 15.68
CA CYS A 45 1.03 13.71 15.56
C CYS A 45 0.30 15.05 15.47
N ILE A 46 -0.92 15.09 14.92
CA ILE A 46 -1.67 16.34 14.71
C ILE A 46 -2.65 16.54 15.87
N THR A 47 -2.20 17.25 16.90
CA THR A 47 -3.02 17.51 18.11
C THR A 47 -3.91 18.74 17.98
N LYS A 48 -3.54 19.69 17.12
CA LYS A 48 -4.30 20.93 16.87
C LYS A 48 -4.29 21.23 15.37
N PRO A 49 -5.28 20.71 14.61
CA PRO A 49 -5.36 20.94 13.18
C PRO A 49 -5.40 22.44 12.87
N GLY A 50 -4.56 22.88 11.94
CA GLY A 50 -4.47 24.27 11.49
C GLY A 50 -4.30 24.36 9.98
N SER A 51 -4.16 25.58 9.46
CA SER A 51 -3.88 25.82 8.04
C SER A 51 -2.46 25.44 7.62
N SER A 52 -1.57 25.21 8.58
CA SER A 52 -0.20 24.75 8.36
C SER A 52 0.22 23.74 9.42
N MET A 53 1.17 22.91 9.06
CA MET A 53 1.81 21.97 9.96
C MET A 53 3.04 22.62 10.59
N SER A 54 3.16 22.51 11.92
CA SER A 54 4.34 22.95 12.65
C SER A 54 5.55 22.05 12.37
N GLY A 55 6.77 22.56 12.60
CA GLY A 55 7.99 21.74 12.45
C GLY A 55 8.03 20.52 13.38
N SER A 56 7.41 20.64 14.57
CA SER A 56 7.28 19.54 15.53
C SER A 56 6.34 18.44 15.03
N GLU A 57 5.21 18.81 14.43
CA GLU A 57 4.28 17.88 13.79
C GLU A 57 4.93 17.17 12.61
N GLY A 58 5.65 17.90 11.74
CA GLY A 58 6.39 17.29 10.62
C GLY A 58 7.44 16.28 11.09
N SER A 59 8.20 16.63 12.14
CA SER A 59 9.19 15.71 12.74
C SER A 59 8.53 14.48 13.38
N CYS A 60 7.34 14.64 13.98
CA CYS A 60 6.57 13.53 14.52
C CYS A 60 6.10 12.59 13.41
N ILE A 61 5.52 13.12 12.32
CA ILE A 61 5.02 12.31 11.20
C ILE A 61 6.14 11.49 10.58
N SER A 62 7.30 12.10 10.30
CA SER A 62 8.46 11.36 9.75
C SER A 62 8.81 10.15 10.61
N ARG A 63 8.96 10.35 11.93
CA ARG A 63 9.25 9.26 12.86
C ARG A 63 8.12 8.23 12.93
N CYS A 64 6.86 8.68 12.91
CA CYS A 64 5.70 7.80 12.96
C CYS A 64 5.67 6.84 11.77
N VAL A 65 5.88 7.36 10.56
CA VAL A 65 5.91 6.56 9.33
C VAL A 65 7.06 5.54 9.37
N ASP A 66 8.27 5.99 9.72
CA ASP A 66 9.44 5.11 9.82
C ASP A 66 9.21 3.95 10.80
N ARG A 67 8.66 4.25 11.98
CA ARG A 67 8.31 3.22 12.99
C ARG A 67 7.20 2.30 12.53
N TYR A 68 6.19 2.81 11.83
CA TYR A 68 5.08 1.99 11.33
C TYR A 68 5.56 0.98 10.28
N ILE A 69 6.41 1.43 9.34
CA ILE A 69 7.02 0.56 8.32
C ILE A 69 7.88 -0.52 8.98
N GLU A 70 8.74 -0.14 9.94
CA GLU A 70 9.59 -1.07 10.68
C GLU A 70 8.77 -2.14 11.42
N ALA A 71 7.75 -1.71 12.18
CA ALA A 71 6.86 -2.61 12.89
C ALA A 71 6.12 -3.54 11.94
N THR A 72 5.62 -3.03 10.81
CA THR A 72 4.97 -3.83 9.77
C THR A 72 5.93 -4.89 9.22
N GLY A 73 7.20 -4.56 9.01
CA GLY A 73 8.22 -5.50 8.57
C GLY A 73 8.50 -6.62 9.59
N ILE A 74 8.59 -6.29 10.88
CA ILE A 74 8.76 -7.27 11.97
C ILE A 74 7.55 -8.19 12.03
N ILE A 75 6.34 -7.64 12.02
CA ILE A 75 5.08 -8.41 12.07
C ILE A 75 4.97 -9.32 10.86
N SER A 76 5.25 -8.81 9.66
CA SER A 76 5.22 -9.60 8.42
C SER A 76 6.19 -10.77 8.51
N LYS A 77 7.44 -10.54 8.94
CA LYS A 77 8.40 -11.63 9.16
C LYS A 77 7.90 -12.63 10.16
N ALA A 78 7.34 -12.22 11.30
CA ALA A 78 6.81 -13.15 12.30
C ALA A 78 5.65 -13.99 11.76
N LEU A 79 4.69 -13.37 11.04
CA LEU A 79 3.54 -14.06 10.46
C LEU A 79 3.91 -15.08 9.39
N PHE A 80 4.93 -14.77 8.57
CA PHE A 80 5.35 -15.65 7.47
C PHE A 80 6.51 -16.59 7.83
N SER A 81 7.28 -16.30 8.88
CA SER A 81 8.35 -17.18 9.39
C SER A 81 7.83 -18.30 10.28
N GLN A 82 6.57 -18.23 10.73
CA GLN A 82 5.95 -19.25 11.58
C GLN A 82 5.18 -20.30 10.76
N ARG A 83 5.46 -20.38 9.46
CA ARG A 83 5.06 -21.47 8.55
C ARG A 83 6.27 -22.27 8.10
#